data_AF-A0A2N3AU24-F1
#
_entry.id   AF-A0A2N3AU24-F1
#
_cell.length_a   1.000
_cell.length_b   1.000
_cell.length_c   1.000
_cell.angle_alpha   90.00
_cell.angle_beta   90.00
_cell.angle_gamma   90.00
#
_symmetry.space_group_name_H-M   'P 1'
#
loop_
_entity.id
_entity.type
_entity.pdbx_description
1 polymer ?
#
loop_
_entity_poly.entity_id
_entity_poly.type
_entity_poly.pdbx_seq_one_letter_code
_entity_poly.pdbx_strand_id
1 'polypeptide(L)' 'MSWTDERVEMLQQMWSEGQSAAQIAKALGGVTRNAVIGKVHRLGLSNRAPSAPRPANPPSENAAPEAAAPESVSQAAA' A
#
# COMPACT_ATOMS: atom_id res chain seq x y z
N MET A 1 14.62 -7.54 -8.93
CA MET A 1 15.25 -7.41 -7.59
C MET A 1 14.57 -8.40 -6.66
N SER A 2 15.18 -9.57 -6.47
CA SER A 2 14.55 -10.66 -5.72
C SER A 2 14.67 -10.40 -4.22
N TRP A 3 13.56 -10.57 -3.50
CA TRP A 3 13.58 -10.72 -2.04
C TRP A 3 14.07 -12.13 -1.74
N THR A 4 15.37 -12.28 -1.56
CA THR A 4 15.99 -13.54 -1.13
C THR A 4 15.70 -13.81 0.34
N ASP A 5 15.77 -15.07 0.76
CA ASP A 5 15.54 -15.47 2.15
C ASP A 5 16.47 -14.75 3.12
N GLU A 6 17.77 -14.61 2.80
CA GLU A 6 18.74 -13.84 3.60
C GLU A 6 18.30 -12.38 3.83
N ARG A 7 17.72 -11.75 2.80
CA ARG A 7 17.20 -10.38 2.91
C ARG A 7 15.94 -10.30 3.75
N VAL A 8 15.12 -11.34 3.73
CA VAL A 8 13.91 -11.44 4.54
C VAL A 8 14.24 -11.69 6.00
N GLU A 9 15.20 -12.55 6.30
CA GLU A 9 15.72 -12.75 7.66
C GLU A 9 16.32 -11.46 8.22
N MET A 10 17.20 -10.79 7.48
CA MET A 10 17.82 -9.55 7.94
C MET A 10 16.79 -8.43 8.17
N LEU A 11 15.75 -8.36 7.32
CA LEU A 11 14.62 -7.48 7.53
C LEU A 11 13.87 -7.82 8.83
N GLN A 12 13.57 -9.10 9.09
CA GLN A 12 12.85 -9.53 10.29
C GLN A 12 13.66 -9.24 11.57
N GLN A 13 14.96 -9.52 11.54
CA GLN A 13 15.86 -9.26 12.66
C GLN A 13 15.90 -7.76 13.00
N MET A 14 16.26 -6.91 12.02
CA MET A 14 16.35 -5.47 12.25
C MET A 14 14.99 -4.84 12.58
N TRP A 15 13.90 -5.34 12.00
CA TRP A 15 12.55 -4.91 12.36
C TRP A 15 12.20 -5.27 13.80
N SER A 16 12.64 -6.43 14.31
CA SER A 16 12.47 -6.85 15.69
C SER A 16 13.33 -6.03 16.66
N GLU A 17 14.52 -5.60 16.23
CA GLU A 17 15.36 -4.63 16.94
C GLU A 17 14.76 -3.21 16.98
N GLY A 18 13.75 -2.93 16.14
CA GLY A 18 13.08 -1.63 16.08
C GLY A 18 13.74 -0.61 15.16
N GLN A 19 14.59 -1.07 14.24
CA GLN A 19 15.13 -0.23 13.17
C GLN A 19 14.00 0.30 12.28
N SER A 20 14.15 1.54 11.80
CA SER A 20 13.21 2.12 10.84
C SER A 20 13.41 1.54 9.44
N ALA A 21 12.35 1.53 8.62
CA ALA A 21 12.42 1.01 7.25
C ALA A 21 13.51 1.69 6.37
N ALA A 22 13.85 2.95 6.64
CA ALA A 22 14.92 3.65 5.91
C ALA A 22 16.31 3.14 6.29
N GLN A 23 16.52 2.81 7.57
CA GLN A 23 17.77 2.21 8.06
C GLN A 23 17.93 0.79 7.51
N ILE A 24 16.86 -0.01 7.56
CA ILE A 24 16.85 -1.38 7.01
C ILE A 24 17.10 -1.35 5.49
N ALA A 25 16.50 -0.40 4.77
CA ALA A 25 16.75 -0.22 3.34
C ALA A 25 18.22 0.11 3.04
N LYS A 26 18.85 0.95 3.88
CA LYS A 26 20.27 1.27 3.77
C LYS A 26 21.16 0.06 4.03
N ALA A 27 20.80 -0.80 4.98
CA ALA A 27 21.54 -2.01 5.31
C ALA A 27 21.41 -3.12 4.23
N LEU A 28 20.19 -3.32 3.71
CA LEU A 28 19.93 -4.33 2.67
C LEU A 28 20.55 -3.97 1.31
N GLY A 29 20.67 -2.68 0.99
CA GLY A 29 21.23 -2.16 -0.25
C GLY A 29 20.36 -2.47 -1.48
N GLY A 30 20.16 -1.49 -2.38
CA GLY A 30 19.37 -1.71 -3.60
C GLY A 30 17.87 -1.98 -3.36
N VAL A 31 17.35 -1.64 -2.18
CA VAL A 31 15.91 -1.60 -1.87
C VAL A 31 15.58 -0.25 -1.25
N THR A 32 14.40 0.28 -1.53
CA THR A 32 13.95 1.58 -1.00
C THR A 32 13.16 1.40 0.30
N ARG A 33 13.02 2.48 1.09
CA ARG A 33 12.16 2.51 2.28
C ARG A 33 10.76 1.96 1.99
N ASN A 34 10.18 2.33 0.85
CA ASN A 34 8.84 1.88 0.45
C ASN A 34 8.80 0.39 0.10
N ALA A 35 9.88 -0.15 -0.50
CA ALA A 35 9.99 -1.57 -0.76
C ALA A 35 10.02 -2.39 0.54
N VAL A 36 10.72 -1.89 1.57
CA VAL A 36 10.79 -2.50 2.91
C VAL A 36 9.43 -2.47 3.60
N ILE A 37 8.75 -1.31 3.65
CA ILE A 37 7.40 -1.19 4.24
C ILE A 37 6.43 -2.16 3.55
N GLY A 38 6.46 -2.21 2.22
CA GLY A 38 5.65 -3.17 1.48
C GLY A 38 5.98 -4.61 1.84
N LYS A 39 7.25 -4.96 2.14
CA LYS A 39 7.66 -6.33 2.52
C LYS A 39 7.17 -6.69 3.91
N VAL A 40 7.31 -5.77 4.86
CA VAL A 40 6.76 -5.92 6.21
C VAL A 40 5.26 -6.18 6.16
N HIS A 41 4.52 -5.40 5.35
CA HIS A 41 3.07 -5.57 5.19
C HIS A 41 2.69 -6.91 4.58
N ARG A 42 3.37 -7.35 3.50
CA ARG A 42 3.09 -8.66 2.88
C ARG A 42 3.57 -9.86 3.70
N LEU A 43 4.46 -9.66 4.67
CA LEU A 43 4.85 -10.67 5.66
C LEU A 43 3.94 -10.65 6.91
N GLY A 44 3.02 -9.68 7.03
CA GLY A 44 2.15 -9.56 8.21
C GLY A 44 2.91 -9.21 9.50
N LEU A 45 4.14 -8.70 9.40
CA LEU A 45 4.94 -8.29 10.56
C LEU A 45 4.25 -7.11 11.26
N SER A 46 4.18 -7.16 12.60
CA SER A 46 3.51 -6.14 13.42
C SER A 46 3.92 -4.73 13.00
N ASN A 47 2.94 -3.97 12.50
CA ASN A 47 3.15 -2.59 12.07
C ASN A 47 3.33 -1.75 13.33
N ARG A 48 4.58 -1.40 13.66
CA ARG A 48 4.90 -0.52 14.79
C ARG A 48 4.34 0.91 14.62
N ALA A 49 3.78 1.23 13.45
CA ALA A 49 2.97 2.42 13.26
C ALA A 49 1.47 2.06 13.47
N PRO A 50 0.68 2.87 14.17
CA PRO A 50 -0.76 2.66 14.24
C PRO A 50 -1.33 2.75 12.81
N SER A 51 -1.74 1.60 12.27
CA SER A 51 -2.46 1.56 11.00
C SER A 51 -3.84 2.14 11.28
N ALA A 52 -4.02 3.42 10.95
CA ALA A 52 -5.37 3.95 10.78
C ALA A 52 -6.10 3.02 9.79
N PRO A 53 -7.29 2.50 10.14
CA PRO A 53 -8.01 1.59 9.27
C PRO A 53 -8.30 2.31 7.96
N ARG A 54 -7.68 1.87 6.86
CA ARG A 54 -8.19 2.20 5.53
C ARG A 54 -9.49 1.42 5.38
N PRO A 55 -10.65 2.06 5.17
CA PRO A 55 -11.79 1.34 4.66
C PRO A 55 -11.37 0.76 3.31
N ALA A 56 -11.29 -0.56 3.24
CA ALA A 56 -11.17 -1.28 2.00
C ALA A 56 -12.46 -1.01 1.21
N ASN A 57 -12.43 -0.05 0.29
CA ASN A 57 -13.36 -0.06 -0.83
C ASN A 57 -12.99 -1.28 -1.68
N PRO A 58 -13.82 -2.34 -1.75
CA PRO A 58 -13.54 -3.42 -2.67
C PRO A 58 -13.68 -2.88 -4.10
N PRO A 59 -12.67 -3.09 -4.99
CA PRO A 59 -12.89 -2.94 -6.41
C PRO A 59 -13.67 -4.19 -6.84
N SER A 60 -15.00 -4.08 -6.86
CA SER A 60 -15.85 -5.10 -7.48
C SER A 60 -16.56 -4.44 -8.65
N GLU A 61 -15.91 -4.54 -9.81
CA GLU A 61 -16.52 -5.20 -10.96
C GLU A 61 -18.02 -4.91 -11.16
N ASN A 62 -18.32 -3.71 -11.65
CA ASN A 62 -19.51 -3.53 -12.47
C ASN A 62 -19.13 -2.75 -13.72
N ALA A 63 -18.61 -3.50 -14.68
CA ALA A 63 -18.72 -3.13 -16.08
C ALA A 63 -20.20 -3.22 -16.47
N ALA A 64 -20.88 -2.07 -16.45
CA ALA A 64 -22.05 -1.80 -17.27
C ALA A 64 -22.12 -0.28 -17.52
N PRO A 65 -21.70 0.23 -18.69
CA PRO A 65 -22.02 1.58 -19.08
C PRO A 65 -23.42 1.55 -19.70
N GLU A 66 -24.47 1.57 -18.87
CA GLU A 66 -25.80 1.77 -19.42
C GLU A 66 -26.70 2.58 -18.46
N ALA A 67 -27.25 3.64 -19.04
CA ALA A 67 -28.38 4.44 -18.56
C ALA A 67 -28.19 5.26 -17.26
N ALA A 68 -27.86 6.54 -17.43
CA ALA A 68 -28.82 7.62 -17.13
C ALA A 68 -28.14 8.98 -17.36
N ALA A 69 -28.27 9.49 -18.58
CA ALA A 69 -28.41 10.93 -18.72
C ALA A 69 -29.80 11.31 -18.16
N PRO A 70 -29.88 12.28 -17.24
CA PRO A 70 -30.95 13.22 -17.29
C PRO A 70 -30.37 14.53 -17.84
N GLU A 71 -30.70 14.79 -19.09
CA GLU A 71 -30.76 16.14 -19.63
C GLU A 71 -31.67 16.96 -18.71
N SER A 72 -31.09 17.64 -17.71
CA SER A 72 -31.78 18.71 -17.01
C SER A 72 -31.74 19.95 -17.90
N VAL A 73 -32.74 20.02 -18.75
CA VAL A 73 -33.28 21.25 -19.32
C VAL A 73 -33.55 22.23 -18.18
N SER A 74 -32.73 23.26 -18.02
CA SER A 74 -33.18 24.55 -17.51
C SER A 74 -32.11 25.64 -17.70
N GLN A 75 -32.20 26.38 -18.80
CA GLN A 75 -32.07 27.82 -18.69
C GLN A 75 -33.02 28.46 -19.69
N ALA A 76 -34.17 28.87 -19.15
CA ALA A 76 -35.20 29.61 -19.84
C ALA A 76 -34.68 30.97 -20.30
N ALA A 77 -35.12 31.32 -21.51
CA ALA A 77 -35.12 32.66 -22.04
C ALA A 77 -36.17 33.54 -21.34
N ALA A 78 -35.80 34.79 -21.03
CA ALA A 78 -36.58 36.03 -21.17
C ALA A 78 -35.85 37.16 -20.44
#